data_AF-A0A4R7KBB9-F1
#
_entry.id   AF-A0A4R7KBB9-F1
#
_cell.length_a   1.000
_cell.length_b   1.000
_cell.length_c   1.000
_cell.angle_alpha   90.00
_cell.angle_beta   90.00
_cell.angle_gamma   90.00
#
_symmetry.space_group_name_H-M   'P 1'
#
loop_
_entity.id
_entity.type
_entity.pdbx_description
1 polymer ?
#
loop_
_entity_poly.entity_id
_entity_poly.type
_entity_poly.pdbx_seq_one_letter_code
_entity_poly.pdbx_strand_id
1 'polypeptide(L)'
;MEKKKNIIPEGFLWGGAVTSFQTEGAWNEGGKGLSIVDVRPVREDSSDWKVAVDFYHRYREDIALFKELGFNAYRTSFSWSRIIPDGEGEINEEGLKFYDNLIDELIANGMQPVMTMYHFDLPLALAKKYNGFASREVVDAFERYARILFEHFGDRVKYWITFNEQNLVLQRPGYWGETVPEGVDEEAFRYQLCHNIFVAHCKATKALHELVPDAKMGGMVTYNTLYPLTCKPEDVLATYKAKELNVDLFFDVFVHGEYPTYITSYWKNKGITPKFEDGDLELLKENKPDYLTFSYYQSKTVKEIHGEDKEFIKGVGPNPYLKTTEWGWTIDPIGLRIALKDVYARYRMPILISENGIGVIEELNENNTVEDDYRIDYMKNHIEQMKLAMEEGVEVFGYLMWGSTDILSSKGEMKKRYGVIFVNRDEKDLRDLKRYKKKSFGWFQKVIATNGEDLG
;
A
#
# COMPACT_ATOMS: atom_id res chain seq x y z
N MET A 1 -38.24 -12.54 15.70
CA MET A 1 -36.81 -12.67 15.37
C MET A 1 -36.29 -11.27 15.17
N GLU A 2 -35.48 -10.75 16.09
CA GLU A 2 -34.77 -9.49 15.87
C GLU A 2 -33.86 -9.67 14.65
N LYS A 3 -33.96 -8.80 13.65
CA LYS A 3 -32.98 -8.77 12.55
C LYS A 3 -31.61 -8.54 13.19
N LYS A 4 -30.68 -9.49 13.03
CA LYS A 4 -29.29 -9.31 13.47
C LYS A 4 -28.77 -8.02 12.82
N LYS A 5 -28.36 -7.04 13.63
CA LYS A 5 -27.82 -5.76 13.14
C LYS A 5 -26.61 -6.06 12.25
N ASN A 6 -26.47 -5.36 11.12
CA ASN A 6 -25.29 -5.47 10.27
C ASN A 6 -24.03 -5.19 11.10
N ILE A 7 -23.02 -6.06 10.98
CA ILE A 7 -21.75 -5.91 11.70
C ILE A 7 -20.91 -4.76 11.12
N ILE A 8 -21.08 -4.47 9.82
CA ILE A 8 -20.39 -3.37 9.17
C ILE A 8 -21.09 -2.08 9.59
N PRO A 9 -20.37 -1.12 10.19
CA PRO A 9 -20.96 0.11 10.70
C PRO A 9 -21.48 1.00 9.56
N GLU A 10 -22.41 1.89 9.90
CA GLU A 10 -22.73 3.01 9.02
C GLU A 10 -21.50 3.90 8.84
N GLY A 11 -21.29 4.44 7.63
CA GLY A 11 -20.11 5.24 7.31
C GLY A 11 -18.82 4.44 7.05
N PHE A 12 -18.90 3.10 6.95
CA PHE A 12 -17.77 2.27 6.53
C PHE A 12 -17.25 2.71 5.16
N LEU A 13 -15.93 2.85 5.02
CA LEU A 13 -15.29 3.29 3.80
C LEU A 13 -15.20 2.14 2.79
N TRP A 14 -16.13 2.11 1.85
CA TRP A 14 -16.13 1.23 0.70
C TRP A 14 -15.52 1.94 -0.50
N GLY A 15 -14.45 1.37 -1.03
CA GLY A 15 -13.75 2.01 -2.11
C GLY A 15 -12.76 1.11 -2.82
N GLY A 16 -11.90 1.77 -3.57
CA GLY A 16 -10.77 1.13 -4.22
C GLY A 16 -9.51 1.96 -4.12
N ALA A 17 -8.39 1.29 -4.40
CA ALA A 17 -7.05 1.80 -4.25
C ALA A 17 -6.24 1.58 -5.52
N VAL A 18 -5.47 2.60 -5.89
CA VAL A 18 -4.46 2.57 -6.94
C VAL A 18 -3.22 3.37 -6.52
N THR A 19 -2.28 3.55 -7.44
CA THR A 19 -1.05 4.33 -7.23
C THR A 19 -0.82 5.27 -8.39
N SER A 20 -0.21 6.42 -8.12
CA SER A 20 0.15 7.44 -9.10
C SER A 20 0.84 6.81 -10.32
N PHE A 21 1.96 6.11 -10.12
CA PHE A 21 2.74 5.59 -11.23
C PHE A 21 2.06 4.43 -11.98
N GLN A 22 1.19 3.64 -11.33
CA GLN A 22 0.50 2.53 -12.00
C GLN A 22 -0.71 2.98 -12.81
N THR A 23 -1.20 4.21 -12.62
CA THR A 23 -2.42 4.70 -13.28
C THR A 23 -2.27 5.99 -14.04
N GLU A 24 -1.59 7.01 -13.50
CA GLU A 24 -1.63 8.37 -14.03
C GLU A 24 -1.11 8.48 -15.46
N GLY A 25 0.08 7.95 -15.73
CA GLY A 25 0.77 8.23 -16.99
C GLY A 25 1.30 9.67 -17.01
N ALA A 26 1.23 10.35 -18.16
CA ALA A 26 1.61 11.76 -18.30
C ALA A 26 2.96 12.08 -17.61
N TRP A 27 3.93 11.18 -17.79
CA TRP A 27 5.14 11.10 -16.97
C TRP A 27 6.06 12.32 -17.06
N ASN A 28 5.93 13.09 -18.14
CA ASN A 28 6.72 14.28 -18.47
C ASN A 28 5.82 15.51 -18.80
N GLU A 29 4.56 15.49 -18.36
CA GLU A 29 3.62 16.60 -18.56
C GLU A 29 3.42 17.40 -17.27
N GLY A 30 2.91 18.63 -17.41
CA GLY A 30 2.55 19.46 -16.26
C GLY A 30 3.73 19.84 -15.37
N GLY A 31 4.95 19.93 -15.93
CA GLY A 31 6.18 20.20 -15.17
C GLY A 31 6.71 19.03 -14.32
N LYS A 32 6.13 17.83 -14.41
CA LYS A 32 6.57 16.66 -13.64
C LYS A 32 8.06 16.33 -13.88
N GLY A 33 8.81 16.20 -12.79
CA GLY A 33 10.17 15.69 -12.79
C GLY A 33 10.23 14.16 -12.89
N LEU A 34 11.43 13.64 -13.15
CA LEU A 34 11.67 12.19 -13.20
C LEU A 34 11.57 11.61 -11.79
N SER A 35 10.82 10.52 -11.64
CA SER A 35 10.89 9.61 -10.52
C SER A 35 11.84 8.45 -10.83
N ILE A 36 12.18 7.65 -9.82
CA ILE A 36 12.90 6.39 -10.03
C ILE A 36 12.14 5.43 -10.96
N VAL A 37 10.80 5.47 -10.99
CA VAL A 37 9.96 4.59 -11.81
C VAL A 37 10.12 4.88 -13.29
N ASP A 38 10.26 6.16 -13.65
CA ASP A 38 10.35 6.62 -15.04
C ASP A 38 11.61 6.12 -15.77
N VAL A 39 12.62 5.71 -14.99
CA VAL A 39 13.91 5.20 -15.49
C VAL A 39 14.15 3.74 -15.14
N ARG A 40 13.17 3.04 -14.55
CA ARG A 40 13.30 1.61 -14.25
C ARG A 40 13.49 0.80 -15.53
N PRO A 41 14.41 -0.18 -15.55
CA PRO A 41 14.51 -1.10 -16.67
C PRO A 41 13.20 -1.86 -16.90
N VAL A 42 12.75 -1.88 -18.16
CA VAL A 42 11.51 -2.54 -18.57
C VAL A 42 11.84 -3.91 -19.14
N ARG A 43 11.14 -4.94 -18.65
CA ARG A 43 11.29 -6.29 -19.19
C ARG A 43 10.67 -6.40 -20.58
N GLU A 44 11.16 -7.32 -21.39
CA GLU A 44 10.66 -7.54 -22.75
C GLU A 44 9.15 -7.80 -22.75
N ASP A 45 8.65 -8.57 -21.78
CA ASP A 45 7.24 -8.95 -21.62
C ASP A 45 6.43 -8.00 -20.72
N SER A 46 6.85 -6.74 -20.58
CA SER A 46 6.19 -5.74 -19.72
C SER A 46 6.12 -4.35 -20.36
N SER A 47 5.26 -3.49 -19.84
CA SER A 47 5.14 -2.08 -20.21
C SER A 47 6.00 -1.19 -19.31
N ASP A 48 6.35 -0.01 -19.81
CA ASP A 48 6.73 1.10 -18.93
C ASP A 48 5.49 1.79 -18.35
N TRP A 49 5.69 2.73 -17.43
CA TRP A 49 4.61 3.46 -16.76
C TRP A 49 4.34 4.83 -17.35
N LYS A 50 4.91 5.16 -18.53
CA LYS A 50 4.86 6.51 -19.08
C LYS A 50 3.45 6.97 -19.42
N VAL A 51 2.64 6.04 -19.91
CA VAL A 51 1.21 6.25 -20.19
C VAL A 51 0.33 5.57 -19.14
N ALA A 52 0.76 4.44 -18.58
CA ALA A 52 -0.06 3.66 -17.65
C ALA A 52 -1.51 3.49 -18.16
N VAL A 53 -2.54 3.61 -17.33
CA VAL A 53 -3.92 3.61 -17.83
C VAL A 53 -4.45 5.00 -18.16
N ASP A 54 -3.56 6.00 -18.25
CA ASP A 54 -3.88 7.37 -18.65
C ASP A 54 -4.90 8.06 -17.71
N PHE A 55 -4.83 7.73 -16.42
CA PHE A 55 -5.71 8.30 -15.39
C PHE A 55 -5.52 9.81 -15.26
N TYR A 56 -4.33 10.35 -15.55
CA TYR A 56 -4.06 11.78 -15.49
C TYR A 56 -5.01 12.60 -16.40
N HIS A 57 -5.32 12.07 -17.59
CA HIS A 57 -6.24 12.70 -18.53
C HIS A 57 -7.69 12.25 -18.36
N ARG A 58 -7.91 11.06 -17.77
CA ARG A 58 -9.19 10.36 -17.76
C ARG A 58 -9.84 10.20 -16.38
N TYR A 59 -9.27 10.78 -15.33
CA TYR A 59 -9.78 10.60 -13.96
C TYR A 59 -11.27 10.92 -13.82
N ARG A 60 -11.84 11.85 -14.61
CA ARG A 60 -13.29 12.12 -14.59
C ARG A 60 -14.13 10.95 -15.12
N GLU A 61 -13.67 10.27 -16.17
CA GLU A 61 -14.31 9.06 -16.70
C GLU A 61 -14.28 7.95 -15.64
N ASP A 62 -13.11 7.77 -15.00
CA ASP A 62 -12.91 6.74 -13.98
C ASP A 62 -13.73 7.04 -12.71
N ILE A 63 -13.75 8.29 -12.23
CA ILE A 63 -14.55 8.69 -11.05
C ILE A 63 -16.04 8.57 -11.30
N ALA A 64 -16.52 8.85 -12.52
CA ALA A 64 -17.92 8.61 -12.88
C ALA A 64 -18.27 7.11 -12.74
N LEU A 65 -17.37 6.21 -13.14
CA LEU A 65 -17.54 4.77 -12.95
C LEU A 65 -17.44 4.36 -11.47
N PHE A 66 -16.54 4.98 -10.69
CA PHE A 66 -16.45 4.73 -9.24
C PHE A 66 -17.72 5.17 -8.50
N LYS A 67 -18.33 6.29 -8.92
CA LYS A 67 -19.62 6.74 -8.38
C LYS A 67 -20.73 5.78 -8.73
N GLU A 68 -20.73 5.27 -9.97
CA GLU A 68 -21.68 4.24 -10.37
C GLU A 68 -21.49 2.94 -9.56
N LEU A 69 -20.25 2.53 -9.26
CA LEU A 69 -19.97 1.42 -8.33
C LEU A 69 -20.52 1.68 -6.92
N GLY A 70 -20.75 2.94 -6.55
CA GLY A 70 -21.17 3.33 -5.20
C GLY A 70 -20.02 3.58 -4.24
N PHE A 71 -18.78 3.77 -4.72
CA PHE A 71 -17.66 4.12 -3.86
C PHE A 71 -17.97 5.37 -3.03
N ASN A 72 -17.66 5.32 -1.74
CA ASN A 72 -17.68 6.46 -0.83
C ASN A 72 -16.27 6.85 -0.36
N ALA A 73 -15.25 6.11 -0.79
CA ALA A 73 -13.85 6.40 -0.56
C ALA A 73 -13.02 6.01 -1.79
N TYR A 74 -11.92 6.72 -2.02
CA TYR A 74 -10.97 6.36 -3.06
C TYR A 74 -9.54 6.66 -2.58
N ARG A 75 -8.67 5.64 -2.69
CA ARG A 75 -7.26 5.76 -2.35
C ARG A 75 -6.41 5.89 -3.60
N THR A 76 -5.57 6.90 -3.60
CA THR A 76 -4.47 7.03 -4.56
C THR A 76 -3.24 7.62 -3.86
N SER A 77 -2.15 7.80 -4.59
CA SER A 77 -0.96 8.49 -4.11
C SER A 77 -0.71 9.80 -4.83
N PHE A 78 -0.12 10.75 -4.11
CA PHE A 78 0.57 11.86 -4.75
C PHE A 78 1.85 11.33 -5.41
N SER A 79 2.19 11.88 -6.57
CA SER A 79 3.51 11.73 -7.16
C SER A 79 4.40 12.88 -6.68
N TRP A 80 5.38 12.58 -5.83
CA TRP A 80 6.26 13.61 -5.26
C TRP A 80 6.94 14.42 -6.38
N SER A 81 7.39 13.77 -7.45
CA SER A 81 8.02 14.46 -8.58
C SER A 81 7.06 15.30 -9.42
N ARG A 82 5.73 15.24 -9.20
CA ARG A 82 4.80 16.25 -9.73
C ARG A 82 4.75 17.50 -8.88
N ILE A 83 4.80 17.36 -7.55
CA ILE A 83 4.67 18.50 -6.63
C ILE A 83 5.99 19.26 -6.50
N ILE A 84 7.11 18.53 -6.43
CA ILE A 84 8.46 19.10 -6.35
C ILE A 84 9.34 18.31 -7.34
N PRO A 85 9.55 18.81 -8.57
CA PRO A 85 10.15 18.04 -9.65
C PRO A 85 11.53 17.44 -9.35
N ASP A 86 12.38 18.15 -8.61
CA ASP A 86 13.68 17.67 -8.14
C ASP A 86 13.63 17.11 -6.70
N GLY A 87 12.46 17.15 -6.06
CA GLY A 87 12.17 16.63 -4.73
C GLY A 87 12.41 17.58 -3.56
N GLU A 88 13.22 18.62 -3.72
CA GLU A 88 13.58 19.54 -2.63
C GLU A 88 13.49 21.03 -2.98
N GLY A 89 13.40 21.39 -4.27
CA GLY A 89 13.40 22.76 -4.77
C GLY A 89 12.01 23.41 -4.83
N GLU A 90 11.75 24.09 -5.94
CA GLU A 90 10.52 24.86 -6.14
C GLU A 90 9.27 23.97 -6.28
N ILE A 91 8.16 24.49 -5.77
CA ILE A 91 6.85 23.87 -5.92
C ILE A 91 6.41 24.01 -7.37
N ASN A 92 5.89 22.94 -7.94
CA ASN A 92 5.25 22.95 -9.24
C ASN A 92 3.74 23.12 -9.10
N GLU A 93 3.27 24.33 -9.36
CA GLU A 93 1.85 24.71 -9.27
C GLU A 93 0.93 23.90 -10.20
N GLU A 94 1.42 23.46 -11.37
CA GLU A 94 0.63 22.58 -12.25
C GLU A 94 0.41 21.19 -11.65
N GLY A 95 1.42 20.69 -10.91
CA GLY A 95 1.32 19.45 -10.15
C GLY A 95 0.28 19.55 -9.03
N LEU A 96 0.32 20.63 -8.24
CA LEU A 96 -0.70 20.89 -7.20
C LEU A 96 -2.09 20.99 -7.82
N LYS A 97 -2.24 21.75 -8.91
CA LYS A 97 -3.50 21.93 -9.61
C LYS A 97 -4.08 20.62 -10.14
N PHE A 98 -3.27 19.67 -10.61
CA PHE A 98 -3.77 18.35 -10.99
C PHE A 98 -4.47 17.66 -9.81
N TYR A 99 -3.82 17.63 -8.64
CA TYR A 99 -4.38 16.99 -7.46
C TYR A 99 -5.55 17.78 -6.85
N ASP A 100 -5.58 19.12 -6.96
CA ASP A 100 -6.76 19.91 -6.61
C ASP A 100 -7.97 19.43 -7.41
N ASN A 101 -7.84 19.38 -8.73
CA ASN A 101 -8.95 18.95 -9.59
C ASN A 101 -9.36 17.49 -9.32
N LEU A 102 -8.40 16.61 -9.04
CA LEU A 102 -8.68 15.22 -8.72
C LEU A 102 -9.45 15.10 -7.40
N ILE A 103 -8.97 15.76 -6.35
CA ILE A 103 -9.58 15.75 -5.01
C ILE A 103 -10.97 16.38 -5.04
N ASP A 104 -11.13 17.50 -5.74
CA ASP A 104 -12.42 18.17 -5.91
C ASP A 104 -13.41 17.29 -6.67
N GLU A 105 -12.97 16.59 -7.72
CA GLU A 105 -13.82 15.67 -8.47
C GLU A 105 -14.24 14.46 -7.62
N LEU A 106 -13.36 13.91 -6.78
CA LEU A 106 -13.71 12.85 -5.83
C LEU A 106 -14.79 13.32 -4.83
N ILE A 107 -14.58 14.48 -4.22
CA ILE A 107 -15.50 15.05 -3.23
C ILE A 107 -16.85 15.40 -3.88
N ALA A 108 -16.85 16.00 -5.07
CA ALA A 108 -18.07 16.31 -5.83
C ALA A 108 -18.89 15.05 -6.17
N ASN A 109 -18.23 13.89 -6.21
CA ASN A 109 -18.86 12.60 -6.45
C ASN A 109 -19.11 11.79 -5.16
N GLY A 110 -18.96 12.42 -3.99
CA GLY A 110 -19.31 11.84 -2.69
C GLY A 110 -18.26 10.86 -2.15
N MET A 111 -17.02 10.95 -2.64
CA MET A 111 -15.93 10.07 -2.21
C MET A 111 -14.98 10.80 -1.29
N GLN A 112 -14.68 10.20 -0.15
CA GLN A 112 -13.60 10.61 0.73
C GLN A 112 -12.25 10.25 0.09
N PRO A 113 -11.37 11.24 -0.19
CA PRO A 113 -10.01 10.95 -0.61
C PRO A 113 -9.22 10.34 0.55
N VAL A 114 -8.49 9.25 0.25
CA VAL A 114 -7.52 8.62 1.13
C VAL A 114 -6.15 8.73 0.47
N MET A 115 -5.34 9.71 0.87
CA MET A 115 -4.15 10.08 0.10
C MET A 115 -2.87 9.47 0.69
N THR A 116 -2.13 8.77 -0.17
CA THR A 116 -0.80 8.23 0.15
C THR A 116 0.28 9.20 -0.33
N MET A 117 1.23 9.57 0.52
CA MET A 117 2.23 10.60 0.20
C MET A 117 3.41 10.04 -0.58
N TYR A 118 3.78 8.78 -0.32
CA TYR A 118 4.88 8.09 -0.98
C TYR A 118 4.49 6.67 -1.39
N HIS A 119 4.62 6.36 -2.68
CA HIS A 119 4.32 5.04 -3.23
C HIS A 119 5.41 4.58 -4.23
N PHE A 120 6.62 4.40 -3.72
CA PHE A 120 7.80 3.88 -4.46
C PHE A 120 8.22 4.73 -5.66
N ASP A 121 7.92 6.02 -5.66
CA ASP A 121 8.13 6.94 -6.77
C ASP A 121 8.99 8.16 -6.38
N LEU A 122 10.04 7.91 -5.59
CA LEU A 122 11.04 8.91 -5.19
C LEU A 122 11.51 9.76 -6.40
N PRO A 123 11.59 11.10 -6.28
CA PRO A 123 12.23 11.93 -7.29
C PRO A 123 13.65 11.44 -7.59
N LEU A 124 13.96 11.24 -8.87
CA LEU A 124 15.23 10.69 -9.32
C LEU A 124 16.43 11.57 -8.92
N ALA A 125 16.20 12.88 -8.79
CA ALA A 125 17.22 13.81 -8.32
C ALA A 125 17.64 13.50 -6.87
N LEU A 126 16.71 13.25 -5.94
CA LEU A 126 17.02 12.84 -4.57
C LEU A 126 17.70 11.47 -4.51
N ALA A 127 17.25 10.52 -5.33
CA ALA A 127 17.90 9.21 -5.45
C ALA A 127 19.37 9.34 -5.85
N LYS A 128 19.68 10.19 -6.86
CA LYS A 128 21.04 10.39 -7.36
C LYS A 128 21.91 11.23 -6.43
N LYS A 129 21.35 12.27 -5.82
CA LYS A 129 22.09 13.24 -5.01
C LYS A 129 22.39 12.71 -3.61
N TYR A 130 21.44 11.98 -3.03
CA TYR A 130 21.46 11.62 -1.61
C TYR A 130 21.28 10.12 -1.34
N ASN A 131 21.09 9.29 -2.37
CA ASN A 131 20.72 7.88 -2.23
C ASN A 131 19.41 7.72 -1.43
N GLY A 132 18.41 8.56 -1.74
CA GLY A 132 17.08 8.50 -1.16
C GLY A 132 17.06 8.65 0.36
N PHE A 133 16.21 7.88 1.04
CA PHE A 133 16.05 8.00 2.49
C PHE A 133 17.25 7.49 3.29
N ALA A 134 18.32 7.03 2.65
CA ALA A 134 19.59 6.75 3.34
C ALA A 134 20.21 8.03 3.96
N SER A 135 19.81 9.20 3.46
CA SER A 135 20.28 10.52 3.89
C SER A 135 19.20 11.28 4.69
N ARG A 136 19.65 12.03 5.71
CA ARG A 136 18.77 12.86 6.55
C ARG A 136 18.22 14.07 5.80
N GLU A 137 18.93 14.54 4.79
CA GLU A 137 18.49 15.59 3.88
C GLU A 137 17.18 15.18 3.15
N VAL A 138 17.04 13.92 2.76
CA VAL A 138 15.79 13.42 2.15
C VAL A 138 14.67 13.26 3.17
N VAL A 139 14.99 12.95 4.43
CA VAL A 139 14.01 12.95 5.53
C VAL A 139 13.44 14.36 5.74
N ASP A 140 14.29 15.39 5.71
CA ASP A 140 13.87 16.79 5.83
C ASP A 140 13.13 17.28 4.58
N ALA A 141 13.56 16.87 3.38
CA ALA A 141 12.84 17.16 2.14
C ALA A 141 11.44 16.54 2.13
N PHE A 142 11.30 15.32 2.66
CA PHE A 142 10.00 14.67 2.81
C PHE A 142 9.10 15.39 3.83
N GLU A 143 9.65 15.86 4.95
CA GLU A 143 8.90 16.70 5.90
C GLU A 143 8.39 17.98 5.24
N ARG A 144 9.24 18.66 4.45
CA ARG A 144 8.82 19.86 3.71
C ARG A 144 7.71 19.54 2.71
N TYR A 145 7.87 18.47 1.93
CA TYR A 145 6.85 17.99 1.01
C TYR A 145 5.54 17.67 1.72
N ALA A 146 5.60 17.02 2.88
CA ALA A 146 4.44 16.73 3.71
C ALA A 146 3.69 17.99 4.13
N ARG A 147 4.39 19.00 4.65
CA ARG A 147 3.80 20.28 5.04
C ARG A 147 3.11 20.97 3.87
N ILE A 148 3.73 20.99 2.69
CA ILE A 148 3.11 21.55 1.47
C ILE A 148 1.79 20.84 1.16
N LEU A 149 1.76 19.50 1.22
CA LEU A 149 0.53 18.74 0.98
C LEU A 149 -0.56 19.05 2.02
N PHE A 150 -0.19 19.14 3.30
CA PHE A 150 -1.16 19.39 4.37
C PHE A 150 -1.71 20.82 4.33
N GLU A 151 -0.86 21.81 4.09
CA GLU A 151 -1.28 23.21 3.95
C GLU A 151 -2.22 23.41 2.75
N HIS A 152 -1.98 22.69 1.64
CA HIS A 152 -2.73 22.87 0.40
C HIS A 152 -4.00 22.01 0.30
N PHE A 153 -3.96 20.76 0.80
CA PHE A 153 -5.06 19.79 0.65
C PHE A 153 -5.72 19.37 1.97
N GLY A 154 -5.17 19.78 3.12
CA GLY A 154 -5.64 19.36 4.44
C GLY A 154 -7.07 19.78 4.77
N ASP A 155 -7.58 20.83 4.13
CA ASP A 155 -8.97 21.28 4.28
C ASP A 155 -9.99 20.28 3.71
N ARG A 156 -9.57 19.42 2.78
CA ARG A 156 -10.41 18.49 2.00
C ARG A 156 -10.04 17.02 2.21
N VAL A 157 -8.81 16.72 2.61
CA VAL A 157 -8.32 15.34 2.80
C VAL A 157 -8.22 15.01 4.28
N LYS A 158 -9.03 14.04 4.71
CA LYS A 158 -9.07 13.58 6.10
C LYS A 158 -8.13 12.41 6.40
N TYR A 159 -7.98 11.46 5.47
CA TYR A 159 -7.22 10.23 5.70
C TYR A 159 -5.92 10.23 4.89
N TRP A 160 -4.81 10.08 5.60
CA TRP A 160 -3.46 10.18 5.05
C TRP A 160 -2.67 8.92 5.35
N ILE A 161 -1.82 8.52 4.41
CA ILE A 161 -0.84 7.46 4.57
C ILE A 161 0.50 8.06 4.16
N THR A 162 1.52 8.00 5.01
CA THR A 162 2.86 8.46 4.64
C THR A 162 3.47 7.55 3.58
N PHE A 163 3.82 6.34 3.99
CA PHE A 163 4.63 5.39 3.25
C PHE A 163 3.82 4.14 2.94
N ASN A 164 3.57 3.85 1.66
CA ASN A 164 2.99 2.56 1.30
C ASN A 164 3.97 1.40 1.57
N GLU A 165 3.45 0.32 2.14
CA GLU A 165 4.15 -0.92 2.48
C GLU A 165 5.57 -0.67 3.04
N GLN A 166 5.66 0.17 4.08
CA GLN A 166 6.92 0.67 4.62
C GLN A 166 7.90 -0.46 4.96
N ASN A 167 7.39 -1.61 5.40
CA ASN A 167 8.17 -2.80 5.71
C ASN A 167 8.92 -3.42 4.53
N LEU A 168 8.55 -3.11 3.29
CA LEU A 168 9.31 -3.56 2.13
C LEU A 168 10.70 -2.93 2.05
N VAL A 169 10.94 -1.77 2.69
CA VAL A 169 12.25 -1.12 2.60
C VAL A 169 13.36 -1.96 3.24
N LEU A 170 13.06 -2.70 4.31
CA LEU A 170 14.01 -3.60 4.96
C LEU A 170 14.44 -4.76 4.04
N GLN A 171 13.51 -5.24 3.21
CA GLN A 171 13.75 -6.40 2.34
C GLN A 171 14.23 -6.01 0.94
N ARG A 172 13.81 -4.84 0.45
CA ARG A 172 13.89 -4.43 -0.95
C ARG A 172 14.19 -2.94 -1.10
N PRO A 173 15.31 -2.43 -0.56
CA PRO A 173 15.68 -1.02 -0.67
C PRO A 173 15.73 -0.54 -2.14
N GLY A 174 16.15 -1.38 -3.07
CA GLY A 174 16.17 -1.01 -4.49
C GLY A 174 14.81 -0.67 -5.12
N TYR A 175 13.69 -1.16 -4.56
CA TYR A 175 12.35 -0.75 -5.02
C TYR A 175 12.03 0.70 -4.61
N TRP A 176 12.64 1.17 -3.53
CA TRP A 176 12.48 2.50 -2.96
C TRP A 176 13.45 3.53 -3.53
N GLY A 177 14.44 3.08 -4.31
CA GLY A 177 15.42 3.93 -4.99
C GLY A 177 16.79 3.94 -4.33
N GLU A 178 16.97 3.21 -3.24
CA GLU A 178 18.22 3.15 -2.49
C GLU A 178 19.12 1.99 -2.94
N THR A 179 20.42 2.28 -3.02
CA THR A 179 21.47 1.31 -3.33
C THR A 179 22.43 1.20 -2.16
N VAL A 180 22.83 -0.02 -1.79
CA VAL A 180 23.84 -0.24 -0.75
C VAL A 180 25.18 0.34 -1.24
N PRO A 181 25.79 1.31 -0.53
CA PRO A 181 27.08 1.86 -0.93
C PRO A 181 28.20 0.81 -0.89
N GLU A 182 29.21 0.97 -1.74
CA GLU A 182 30.36 0.07 -1.76
C GLU A 182 31.08 0.06 -0.40
N GLY A 183 31.38 -1.14 0.11
CA GLY A 183 32.06 -1.33 1.39
C GLY A 183 31.18 -1.12 2.64
N VAL A 184 29.88 -0.85 2.49
CA VAL A 184 28.94 -0.77 3.61
C VAL A 184 28.26 -2.12 3.84
N ASP A 185 28.11 -2.52 5.10
CA ASP A 185 27.33 -3.70 5.47
C ASP A 185 25.87 -3.53 5.06
N GLU A 186 25.37 -4.45 4.23
CA GLU A 186 24.03 -4.36 3.64
C GLU A 186 22.92 -4.38 4.70
N GLU A 187 23.09 -5.16 5.76
CA GLU A 187 22.09 -5.28 6.81
C GLU A 187 22.05 -4.01 7.68
N ALA A 188 23.23 -3.50 8.07
CA ALA A 188 23.35 -2.21 8.76
C ALA A 188 22.75 -1.07 7.95
N PHE A 189 23.01 -1.03 6.63
CA PHE A 189 22.43 -0.05 5.72
C PHE A 189 20.91 -0.10 5.71
N ARG A 190 20.32 -1.31 5.58
CA ARG A 190 18.87 -1.48 5.55
C ARG A 190 18.20 -1.03 6.86
N TYR A 191 18.82 -1.29 8.02
CA TYR A 191 18.30 -0.81 9.31
C TYR A 191 18.48 0.70 9.49
N GLN A 192 19.58 1.29 9.01
CA GLN A 192 19.73 2.75 8.98
C GLN A 192 18.63 3.39 8.11
N LEU A 193 18.38 2.83 6.94
CA LEU A 193 17.33 3.28 6.03
C LEU A 193 15.94 3.18 6.68
N CYS A 194 15.63 2.04 7.31
CA CYS A 194 14.38 1.87 8.06
C CYS A 194 14.24 2.95 9.15
N HIS A 195 15.32 3.21 9.90
CA HIS A 195 15.32 4.22 10.95
C HIS A 195 15.02 5.62 10.39
N ASN A 196 15.66 5.99 9.27
CA ASN A 196 15.41 7.26 8.63
C ASN A 196 13.96 7.43 8.18
N ILE A 197 13.36 6.37 7.64
CA ILE A 197 11.96 6.39 7.19
C ILE A 197 10.98 6.46 8.36
N PHE A 198 11.26 5.81 9.50
CA PHE A 198 10.44 6.01 10.70
C PHE A 198 10.48 7.44 11.22
N VAL A 199 11.66 8.08 11.19
CA VAL A 199 11.77 9.50 11.54
C VAL A 199 10.99 10.37 10.55
N ALA A 200 11.09 10.10 9.24
CA ALA A 200 10.30 10.80 8.22
C ALA A 200 8.79 10.61 8.42
N HIS A 201 8.36 9.40 8.80
CA HIS A 201 6.96 9.10 9.14
C HIS A 201 6.52 9.98 10.31
N CYS A 202 7.26 9.97 11.42
CA CYS A 202 6.90 10.71 12.62
C CYS A 202 6.96 12.23 12.41
N LYS A 203 7.88 12.75 11.60
CA LYS A 203 7.92 14.17 11.20
C LYS A 203 6.66 14.57 10.42
N ALA A 204 6.24 13.74 9.46
CA ALA A 204 5.00 13.97 8.71
C ALA A 204 3.74 13.83 9.60
N THR A 205 3.70 12.83 10.49
CA THR A 205 2.60 12.68 11.46
C THR A 205 2.47 13.91 12.35
N LYS A 206 3.60 14.39 12.90
CA LYS A 206 3.66 15.62 13.70
C LYS A 206 3.11 16.81 12.92
N ALA A 207 3.61 17.02 11.70
CA ALA A 207 3.17 18.12 10.85
C ALA A 207 1.67 18.04 10.51
N LEU A 208 1.13 16.84 10.28
CA LEU A 208 -0.30 16.65 10.03
C LEU A 208 -1.12 17.10 11.24
N HIS A 209 -0.77 16.64 12.45
CA HIS A 209 -1.53 16.98 13.66
C HIS A 209 -1.39 18.47 14.04
N GLU A 210 -0.28 19.11 13.71
CA GLU A 210 -0.08 20.56 13.88
C GLU A 210 -0.94 21.38 12.91
N LEU A 211 -1.00 20.99 11.63
CA LEU A 211 -1.59 21.78 10.55
C LEU A 211 -3.08 21.44 10.29
N VAL A 212 -3.46 20.19 10.51
CA VAL A 212 -4.78 19.64 10.19
C VAL A 212 -5.28 18.73 11.33
N PRO A 213 -5.67 19.27 12.49
CA PRO A 213 -5.89 18.48 13.71
C PRO A 213 -6.97 17.37 13.59
N ASP A 214 -7.95 17.54 12.70
CA ASP A 214 -9.03 16.57 12.49
C ASP A 214 -8.68 15.45 11.50
N ALA A 215 -7.55 15.57 10.80
CA ALA A 215 -7.05 14.54 9.91
C ALA A 215 -6.50 13.33 10.67
N LYS A 216 -6.29 12.25 9.93
CA LYS A 216 -5.89 10.93 10.44
C LYS A 216 -4.70 10.40 9.66
N MET A 217 -3.63 10.07 10.38
CA MET A 217 -2.45 9.44 9.81
C MET A 217 -2.48 7.92 9.94
N GLY A 218 -2.18 7.20 8.88
CA GLY A 218 -2.06 5.74 8.85
C GLY A 218 -0.62 5.25 8.87
N GLY A 219 -0.34 4.26 9.73
CA GLY A 219 0.87 3.43 9.65
C GLY A 219 0.63 2.21 8.75
N MET A 220 1.34 2.13 7.62
CA MET A 220 1.04 1.16 6.56
C MET A 220 2.15 0.11 6.36
N VAL A 221 1.77 -1.17 6.33
CA VAL A 221 2.65 -2.30 5.99
C VAL A 221 2.01 -3.22 4.94
N THR A 222 2.83 -3.99 4.23
CA THR A 222 2.35 -5.21 3.55
C THR A 222 2.23 -6.33 4.56
N TYR A 223 1.05 -6.95 4.68
CA TYR A 223 0.82 -8.04 5.62
C TYR A 223 0.72 -9.36 4.89
N ASN A 224 1.74 -10.21 5.04
CA ASN A 224 1.67 -11.62 4.66
C ASN A 224 1.43 -12.45 5.91
N THR A 225 0.30 -13.15 5.99
CA THR A 225 0.06 -14.07 7.11
C THR A 225 1.03 -15.23 7.03
N LEU A 226 1.84 -15.43 8.08
CA LEU A 226 2.85 -16.47 8.15
C LEU A 226 2.36 -17.62 9.05
N TYR A 227 2.30 -18.81 8.49
CA TYR A 227 2.03 -20.04 9.22
C TYR A 227 3.30 -20.87 9.38
N PRO A 228 3.47 -21.62 10.47
CA PRO A 228 4.50 -22.65 10.49
C PRO A 228 4.13 -23.75 9.49
N LEU A 229 5.11 -24.26 8.73
CA LEU A 229 4.88 -25.34 7.76
C LEU A 229 4.41 -26.62 8.48
N THR A 230 4.95 -26.88 9.66
CA THR A 230 4.56 -28.01 10.52
C THR A 230 4.45 -27.57 11.98
N CYS A 231 3.91 -28.43 12.86
CA CYS A 231 3.87 -28.16 14.30
C CYS A 231 5.22 -28.36 15.01
N LYS A 232 6.32 -28.57 14.28
CA LYS A 232 7.67 -28.64 14.85
C LYS A 232 8.00 -27.34 15.58
N PRO A 233 8.48 -27.38 16.84
CA PRO A 233 8.84 -26.17 17.57
C PRO A 233 9.80 -25.25 16.82
N GLU A 234 10.68 -25.80 16.00
CA GLU A 234 11.63 -25.06 15.17
C GLU A 234 10.92 -24.25 14.07
N ASP A 235 9.96 -24.86 13.37
CA ASP A 235 9.14 -24.17 12.37
C ASP A 235 8.27 -23.07 13.02
N VAL A 236 7.74 -23.35 14.22
CA VAL A 236 6.99 -22.36 15.02
C VAL A 236 7.88 -21.18 15.37
N LEU A 237 9.07 -21.42 15.93
CA LEU A 237 10.01 -20.36 16.29
C LEU A 237 10.50 -19.57 15.06
N ALA A 238 10.76 -20.25 13.94
CA ALA A 238 11.13 -19.60 12.69
C ALA A 238 10.00 -18.68 12.17
N THR A 239 8.74 -19.10 12.33
CA THR A 239 7.57 -18.29 11.98
C THR A 239 7.49 -17.02 12.84
N TYR A 240 7.70 -17.13 14.15
CA TYR A 240 7.74 -15.97 15.05
C TYR A 240 8.80 -14.97 14.62
N LYS A 241 10.05 -15.41 14.38
CA LYS A 241 11.14 -14.54 13.95
C LYS A 241 10.90 -13.91 12.58
N ALA A 242 10.28 -14.64 11.66
CA ALA A 242 9.91 -14.09 10.37
C ALA A 242 8.82 -13.00 10.52
N LYS A 243 7.82 -13.21 11.37
CA LYS A 243 6.77 -12.21 11.64
C LYS A 243 7.34 -10.96 12.34
N GLU A 244 8.20 -11.17 13.33
CA GLU A 244 8.96 -10.14 14.06
C GLU A 244 9.61 -9.12 13.13
N LEU A 245 10.26 -9.58 12.06
CA LEU A 245 10.97 -8.75 11.09
C LEU A 245 10.07 -8.18 10.00
N ASN A 246 9.09 -8.96 9.54
CA ASN A 246 8.30 -8.62 8.37
C ASN A 246 7.10 -7.73 8.68
N VAL A 247 6.61 -7.75 9.91
CA VAL A 247 5.36 -7.07 10.29
C VAL A 247 5.52 -6.36 11.62
N ASP A 248 5.86 -7.13 12.65
CA ASP A 248 5.75 -6.70 14.04
C ASP A 248 6.68 -5.54 14.39
N LEU A 249 7.92 -5.54 13.88
CA LEU A 249 8.84 -4.41 14.03
C LEU A 249 8.19 -3.09 13.61
N PHE A 250 7.48 -3.07 12.49
CA PHE A 250 6.93 -1.83 11.94
C PHE A 250 5.75 -1.32 12.74
N PHE A 251 4.81 -2.21 13.06
CA PHE A 251 3.70 -1.82 13.91
C PHE A 251 4.13 -1.52 15.35
N ASP A 252 5.13 -2.21 15.91
CA ASP A 252 5.67 -1.89 17.24
C ASP A 252 6.24 -0.47 17.27
N VAL A 253 7.04 -0.09 16.27
CA VAL A 253 7.58 1.27 16.20
C VAL A 253 6.46 2.29 15.99
N PHE A 254 5.47 2.02 15.13
CA PHE A 254 4.34 2.92 14.94
C PHE A 254 3.53 3.15 16.23
N VAL A 255 3.21 2.08 16.97
CA VAL A 255 2.24 2.13 18.07
C VAL A 255 2.88 2.41 19.42
N HIS A 256 4.06 1.85 19.66
CA HIS A 256 4.78 2.02 20.92
C HIS A 256 5.79 3.16 20.86
N GLY A 257 6.24 3.56 19.65
CA GLY A 257 7.22 4.63 19.48
C GLY A 257 8.62 4.23 19.92
N GLU A 258 8.89 2.93 19.98
CA GLU A 258 10.16 2.35 20.40
C GLU A 258 10.48 1.10 19.58
N TYR A 259 11.77 0.83 19.39
CA TYR A 259 12.20 -0.41 18.75
C TYR A 259 12.06 -1.59 19.71
N PRO A 260 11.47 -2.70 19.28
CA PRO A 260 11.29 -3.86 20.14
C PRO A 260 12.64 -4.47 20.54
N THR A 261 12.69 -5.06 21.74
CA THR A 261 13.94 -5.54 22.35
C THR A 261 14.63 -6.67 21.58
N TYR A 262 13.87 -7.47 20.82
CA TYR A 262 14.45 -8.51 19.95
C TYR A 262 15.27 -7.89 18.80
N ILE A 263 14.90 -6.70 18.32
CA ILE A 263 15.64 -5.97 17.27
C ILE A 263 16.86 -5.25 17.85
N THR A 264 16.69 -4.53 18.96
CA THR A 264 17.81 -3.79 19.55
C THR A 264 18.90 -4.74 20.09
N SER A 265 18.51 -5.89 20.64
CA SER A 265 19.45 -6.95 21.02
C SER A 265 20.16 -7.55 19.81
N TYR A 266 19.44 -7.77 18.72
CA TYR A 266 20.02 -8.28 17.48
C TYR A 266 21.07 -7.33 16.89
N TRP A 267 20.75 -6.04 16.82
CA TRP A 267 21.67 -5.01 16.37
C TRP A 267 22.93 -4.92 17.22
N LYS A 268 22.78 -4.93 18.54
CA LYS A 268 23.91 -4.88 19.47
C LYS A 268 24.84 -6.08 19.30
N ASN A 269 24.27 -7.27 19.17
CA ASN A 269 25.05 -8.51 19.00
C ASN A 269 25.80 -8.55 17.67
N LYS A 270 25.25 -7.94 16.61
CA LYS A 270 25.88 -7.88 15.29
C LYS A 270 26.75 -6.63 15.07
N GLY A 271 26.69 -5.63 15.95
CA GLY A 271 27.39 -4.36 15.76
C GLY A 271 26.80 -3.49 14.64
N ILE A 272 25.51 -3.64 14.34
CA ILE A 272 24.80 -2.98 13.21
C ILE A 272 23.72 -2.00 13.68
N THR A 273 23.90 -1.43 14.87
CA THR A 273 22.91 -0.48 15.43
C THR A 273 22.84 0.75 14.54
N PRO A 274 21.63 1.17 14.10
CA PRO A 274 21.47 2.42 13.37
C PRO A 274 22.03 3.60 14.16
N LYS A 275 22.56 4.59 13.45
CA LYS A 275 22.85 5.90 14.01
C LYS A 275 21.53 6.63 14.25
N PHE A 276 21.27 6.91 15.52
CA PHE A 276 20.23 7.82 15.99
C PHE A 276 20.81 9.23 16.08
N GLU A 277 20.00 10.23 15.79
CA GLU A 277 20.30 11.64 16.02
C GLU A 277 19.50 12.17 17.22
N ASP A 278 19.93 13.32 17.74
CA ASP A 278 19.30 13.91 18.91
C ASP A 278 17.82 14.21 18.63
N GLY A 279 16.94 13.68 19.47
CA GLY A 279 15.49 13.85 19.36
C GLY A 279 14.76 12.74 18.60
N ASP A 280 15.46 11.83 17.90
CA ASP A 280 14.79 10.77 17.12
C ASP A 280 13.90 9.88 18.00
N LEU A 281 14.40 9.46 19.17
CA LEU A 281 13.63 8.60 20.08
C LEU A 281 12.40 9.31 20.66
N GLU A 282 12.50 10.60 20.95
CA GLU A 282 11.34 11.36 21.44
C GLU A 282 10.31 11.53 20.33
N LEU A 283 10.78 11.81 19.11
CA LEU A 283 9.91 11.95 17.94
C LEU A 283 9.10 10.66 17.68
N LEU A 284 9.75 9.49 17.74
CA LEU A 284 9.06 8.20 17.59
C LEU A 284 7.98 8.01 18.67
N LYS A 285 8.30 8.39 19.91
CA LYS A 285 7.41 8.22 21.08
C LYS A 285 6.19 9.11 21.05
N GLU A 286 6.35 10.36 20.61
CA GLU A 286 5.30 11.38 20.61
C GLU A 286 4.35 11.30 19.40
N ASN A 287 4.79 10.73 18.27
CA ASN A 287 4.09 10.89 16.99
C ASN A 287 3.62 9.54 16.43
N LYS A 288 2.56 9.01 17.04
CA LYS A 288 1.90 7.77 16.65
C LYS A 288 0.86 8.02 15.56
N PRO A 289 0.63 7.07 14.64
CA PRO A 289 -0.49 7.18 13.71
C PRO A 289 -1.83 7.09 14.44
N ASP A 290 -2.90 7.50 13.78
CA ASP A 290 -4.27 7.42 14.26
C ASP A 290 -4.93 6.07 13.96
N TYR A 291 -4.46 5.37 12.93
CA TYR A 291 -4.94 4.04 12.54
C TYR A 291 -3.83 3.19 11.94
N LEU A 292 -4.05 1.87 11.95
CA LEU A 292 -3.18 0.93 11.26
C LEU A 292 -3.81 0.53 9.93
N THR A 293 -2.98 0.32 8.94
CA THR A 293 -3.46 -0.06 7.61
C THR A 293 -2.51 -1.04 6.98
N PHE A 294 -3.04 -1.91 6.12
CA PHE A 294 -2.19 -2.86 5.42
C PHE A 294 -2.78 -3.31 4.10
N SER A 295 -1.88 -3.77 3.23
CA SER A 295 -2.22 -4.58 2.08
C SER A 295 -2.25 -6.04 2.49
N TYR A 296 -3.24 -6.78 1.99
CA TYR A 296 -3.32 -8.22 2.18
C TYR A 296 -3.65 -8.89 0.84
N TYR A 297 -2.87 -9.91 0.49
CA TYR A 297 -3.08 -10.66 -0.74
C TYR A 297 -2.99 -12.17 -0.54
N GLN A 298 -2.15 -12.62 0.39
CA GLN A 298 -1.75 -14.01 0.48
C GLN A 298 -1.21 -14.36 1.87
N SER A 299 -1.10 -15.66 2.12
CA SER A 299 -0.38 -16.23 3.26
C SER A 299 0.80 -17.09 2.80
N LYS A 300 1.77 -17.32 3.67
CA LYS A 300 2.93 -18.18 3.41
C LYS A 300 3.12 -19.16 4.56
N THR A 301 3.80 -20.26 4.28
CA THR A 301 4.33 -21.15 5.30
C THR A 301 5.79 -20.82 5.56
N VAL A 302 6.26 -21.08 6.79
CA VAL A 302 7.65 -20.90 7.21
C VAL A 302 8.15 -22.22 7.77
N LYS A 303 9.26 -22.69 7.22
CA LYS A 303 10.00 -23.85 7.71
C LYS A 303 11.35 -23.40 8.22
N GLU A 304 11.80 -23.98 9.33
CA GLU A 304 13.18 -23.79 9.77
C GLU A 304 14.15 -24.44 8.76
N ILE A 305 15.27 -23.75 8.52
CA ILE A 305 16.35 -24.24 7.66
C ILE A 305 17.63 -24.29 8.48
N HIS A 306 18.26 -25.46 8.50
CA HIS A 306 19.60 -25.68 9.06
C HIS A 306 20.69 -25.41 8.01
N GLY A 307 21.77 -24.71 8.38
CA GLY A 307 22.96 -24.49 7.53
C GLY A 307 23.63 -23.13 7.73
N GLU A 308 24.67 -22.84 6.93
CA GLU A 308 25.35 -21.52 6.90
C GLU A 308 24.43 -20.40 6.41
N ASP A 309 23.39 -20.76 5.66
CA ASP A 309 22.35 -19.87 5.14
C ASP A 309 21.19 -19.65 6.13
N LYS A 310 21.44 -18.85 7.18
CA LYS A 310 20.44 -18.50 8.21
C LYS A 310 19.44 -17.40 7.79
N GLU A 311 19.17 -17.25 6.50
CA GLU A 311 18.21 -16.26 6.04
C GLU A 311 16.78 -16.80 6.20
N PHE A 312 16.00 -16.22 7.13
CA PHE A 312 14.60 -16.59 7.39
C PHE A 312 13.74 -16.64 6.12
N ILE A 313 14.07 -15.83 5.12
CA ILE A 313 13.36 -15.75 3.83
C ILE A 313 13.46 -17.07 3.05
N LYS A 314 14.55 -17.83 3.16
CA LYS A 314 14.72 -19.10 2.44
C LYS A 314 13.73 -20.18 2.88
N GLY A 315 13.24 -20.09 4.13
CA GLY A 315 12.26 -21.01 4.71
C GLY A 315 10.80 -20.69 4.35
N VAL A 316 10.55 -19.57 3.67
CA VAL A 316 9.21 -19.09 3.34
C VAL A 316 8.73 -19.71 2.03
N GLY A 317 7.59 -20.38 2.07
CA GLY A 317 7.04 -21.12 0.93
C GLY A 317 5.52 -20.99 0.78
N PRO A 318 4.97 -21.55 -0.31
CA PRO A 318 3.53 -21.68 -0.46
C PRO A 318 2.96 -22.67 0.55
N ASN A 319 1.73 -22.44 0.98
CA ASN A 319 0.99 -23.39 1.79
C ASN A 319 0.46 -24.52 0.90
N PRO A 320 0.80 -25.80 1.14
CA PRO A 320 0.38 -26.93 0.29
C PRO A 320 -1.14 -27.19 0.33
N TYR A 321 -1.87 -26.59 1.28
CA TYR A 321 -3.32 -26.74 1.41
C TYR A 321 -4.11 -25.65 0.67
N LEU A 322 -3.43 -24.64 0.11
CA LEU A 322 -4.06 -23.50 -0.52
C LEU A 322 -3.86 -23.52 -2.04
N LYS A 323 -4.88 -23.07 -2.77
CA LYS A 323 -4.76 -22.78 -4.20
C LYS A 323 -3.86 -21.57 -4.42
N THR A 324 -3.29 -21.46 -5.61
CA THR A 324 -2.49 -20.30 -6.02
C THR A 324 -2.99 -19.70 -7.33
N THR A 325 -2.79 -18.39 -7.50
CA THR A 325 -2.89 -17.71 -8.81
C THR A 325 -1.80 -18.20 -9.76
N GLU A 326 -1.85 -17.78 -11.02
CA GLU A 326 -0.82 -17.99 -12.05
C GLU A 326 0.55 -17.42 -11.65
N TRP A 327 0.58 -16.40 -10.76
CA TRP A 327 1.80 -15.83 -10.18
C TRP A 327 2.26 -16.52 -8.88
N GLY A 328 1.69 -17.67 -8.53
CA GLY A 328 2.07 -18.44 -7.33
C GLY A 328 1.67 -17.78 -6.00
N TRP A 329 0.75 -16.80 -6.01
CA TRP A 329 0.21 -16.20 -4.80
C TRP A 329 -0.89 -17.07 -4.24
N THR A 330 -0.81 -17.43 -2.96
CA THR A 330 -1.83 -18.26 -2.31
C THR A 330 -3.11 -17.47 -2.13
N ILE A 331 -4.25 -18.14 -2.32
CA ILE A 331 -5.58 -17.58 -2.08
C ILE A 331 -6.01 -18.02 -0.68
N ASP A 332 -5.94 -17.09 0.28
CA ASP A 332 -6.23 -17.37 1.69
C ASP A 332 -7.12 -16.29 2.34
N PRO A 333 -8.44 -16.40 2.22
CA PRO A 333 -9.35 -15.48 2.89
C PRO A 333 -9.27 -15.61 4.43
N ILE A 334 -9.03 -16.80 4.97
CA ILE A 334 -8.92 -17.01 6.42
C ILE A 334 -7.68 -16.29 6.97
N GLY A 335 -6.59 -16.28 6.20
CA GLY A 335 -5.39 -15.54 6.55
C GLY A 335 -5.61 -14.03 6.73
N LEU A 336 -6.59 -13.43 6.03
CA LEU A 336 -6.98 -12.02 6.26
C LEU A 336 -7.59 -11.85 7.65
N ARG A 337 -8.51 -12.74 8.06
CA ARG A 337 -9.06 -12.72 9.42
C ARG A 337 -7.99 -12.92 10.47
N ILE A 338 -7.03 -13.81 10.23
CA ILE A 338 -5.90 -14.01 11.15
C ILE A 338 -5.06 -12.73 11.26
N ALA A 339 -4.75 -12.07 10.14
CA ALA A 339 -4.02 -10.79 10.14
C ALA A 339 -4.77 -9.71 10.93
N LEU A 340 -6.07 -9.53 10.67
CA LEU A 340 -6.94 -8.58 11.36
C LEU A 340 -6.94 -8.81 12.88
N LYS A 341 -7.12 -10.07 13.30
CA LYS A 341 -7.11 -10.44 14.73
C LYS A 341 -5.76 -10.23 15.37
N ASP A 342 -4.67 -10.58 14.69
CA ASP A 342 -3.31 -10.43 15.21
C ASP A 342 -2.98 -8.95 15.45
N VAL A 343 -3.18 -8.11 14.44
CA VAL A 343 -2.96 -6.66 14.52
C VAL A 343 -3.82 -6.06 15.62
N TYR A 344 -5.12 -6.35 15.65
CA TYR A 344 -6.01 -5.72 16.60
C TYR A 344 -5.78 -6.20 18.05
N ALA A 345 -5.50 -7.49 18.25
CA ALA A 345 -5.20 -8.02 19.58
C ALA A 345 -3.94 -7.40 20.18
N ARG A 346 -2.94 -7.10 19.35
CA ARG A 346 -1.67 -6.53 19.78
C ARG A 346 -1.74 -5.01 20.01
N TYR A 347 -2.39 -4.27 19.11
CA TYR A 347 -2.31 -2.81 19.11
C TYR A 347 -3.62 -2.08 19.45
N ARG A 348 -4.78 -2.74 19.30
CA ARG A 348 -6.11 -2.17 19.59
C ARG A 348 -6.37 -0.81 18.94
N MET A 349 -5.86 -0.64 17.73
CA MET A 349 -6.10 0.54 16.89
C MET A 349 -7.10 0.22 15.78
N PRO A 350 -7.90 1.20 15.32
CA PRO A 350 -8.77 1.02 14.17
C PRO A 350 -7.96 0.60 12.92
N ILE A 351 -8.54 -0.27 12.10
CA ILE A 351 -7.89 -0.82 10.91
C ILE A 351 -8.59 -0.36 9.62
N LEU A 352 -7.79 0.10 8.66
CA LEU A 352 -8.18 0.25 7.26
C LEU A 352 -7.53 -0.88 6.44
N ILE A 353 -8.31 -1.65 5.70
CA ILE A 353 -7.75 -2.55 4.68
C ILE A 353 -7.53 -1.69 3.43
N SER A 354 -6.31 -1.20 3.22
CA SER A 354 -6.02 -0.26 2.14
C SER A 354 -5.76 -0.91 0.79
N GLU A 355 -5.52 -2.23 0.75
CA GLU A 355 -5.42 -3.02 -0.47
C GLU A 355 -5.81 -4.48 -0.21
N ASN A 356 -6.73 -5.00 -1.02
CA ASN A 356 -6.95 -6.44 -1.17
C ASN A 356 -7.54 -6.71 -2.57
N GLY A 357 -7.01 -7.69 -3.29
CA GLY A 357 -7.45 -7.98 -4.65
C GLY A 357 -6.73 -9.18 -5.25
N ILE A 358 -7.17 -9.59 -6.44
CA ILE A 358 -6.57 -10.72 -7.16
C ILE A 358 -6.16 -10.28 -8.57
N GLY A 359 -4.91 -10.60 -8.92
CA GLY A 359 -4.38 -10.40 -10.26
C GLY A 359 -4.55 -11.66 -11.09
N VAL A 360 -5.25 -11.56 -12.21
CA VAL A 360 -5.59 -12.69 -13.11
C VAL A 360 -5.42 -12.29 -14.58
N ILE A 361 -5.37 -13.27 -15.48
CA ILE A 361 -5.32 -13.03 -16.93
C ILE A 361 -6.73 -12.93 -17.47
N GLU A 362 -7.03 -11.85 -18.19
CA GLU A 362 -8.39 -11.59 -18.69
C GLU A 362 -8.40 -10.89 -20.04
N GLU A 363 -9.45 -11.19 -20.81
CA GLU A 363 -9.75 -10.61 -22.11
C GLU A 363 -11.23 -10.25 -22.18
N LEU A 364 -11.57 -9.24 -22.98
CA LEU A 364 -12.97 -8.90 -23.25
C LEU A 364 -13.61 -9.99 -24.11
N ASN A 365 -14.84 -10.37 -23.77
CA ASN A 365 -15.68 -11.20 -24.62
C ASN A 365 -16.40 -10.38 -25.71
N GLU A 366 -17.20 -11.04 -26.55
CA GLU A 366 -17.97 -10.41 -27.63
C GLU A 366 -18.94 -9.30 -27.16
N ASN A 367 -19.30 -9.29 -25.88
CA ASN A 367 -20.18 -8.30 -25.26
C ASN A 367 -19.41 -7.13 -24.60
N ASN A 368 -18.10 -7.02 -24.81
CA ASN A 368 -17.23 -6.03 -24.18
C ASN A 368 -17.30 -6.05 -22.64
N THR A 369 -17.31 -7.25 -22.06
CA THR A 369 -17.19 -7.48 -20.61
C THR A 369 -16.22 -8.63 -20.33
N VAL A 370 -15.89 -8.82 -19.07
CA VAL A 370 -15.17 -10.00 -18.57
C VAL A 370 -16.08 -10.74 -17.59
N GLU A 371 -16.27 -12.04 -17.80
CA GLU A 371 -16.97 -12.94 -16.88
C GLU A 371 -15.98 -13.42 -15.79
N ASP A 372 -15.78 -12.59 -14.76
CA ASP A 372 -14.75 -12.75 -13.75
C ASP A 372 -15.27 -13.29 -12.41
N ASP A 373 -16.02 -14.39 -12.44
CA ASP A 373 -16.57 -15.04 -11.24
C ASP A 373 -15.49 -15.41 -10.21
N TYR A 374 -14.27 -15.75 -10.64
CA TYR A 374 -13.15 -16.00 -9.74
C TYR A 374 -12.74 -14.77 -8.91
N ARG A 375 -12.91 -13.54 -9.45
CA ARG A 375 -12.64 -12.31 -8.72
C ARG A 375 -13.75 -12.06 -7.71
N ILE A 376 -15.00 -12.29 -8.11
CA ILE A 376 -16.16 -12.23 -7.21
C ILE A 376 -15.95 -13.20 -6.03
N ASP A 377 -15.61 -14.45 -6.31
CA ASP A 377 -15.35 -15.47 -5.27
C ASP A 377 -14.19 -15.06 -4.35
N TYR A 378 -13.08 -14.57 -4.90
CA TYR A 378 -11.95 -14.11 -4.10
C TYR A 378 -12.40 -13.00 -3.13
N MET A 379 -13.00 -11.94 -3.66
CA MET A 379 -13.38 -10.76 -2.89
C MET A 379 -14.47 -11.08 -1.86
N LYS A 380 -15.50 -11.85 -2.27
CA LYS A 380 -16.56 -12.34 -1.39
C LYS A 380 -15.99 -13.05 -0.18
N ASN A 381 -15.14 -14.05 -0.40
CA ASN A 381 -14.58 -14.85 0.68
C ASN A 381 -13.71 -14.01 1.64
N HIS A 382 -12.96 -13.01 1.13
CA HIS A 382 -12.17 -12.13 1.99
C HIS A 382 -13.06 -11.18 2.82
N ILE A 383 -14.11 -10.61 2.22
CA ILE A 383 -15.06 -9.74 2.92
C ILE A 383 -15.85 -10.53 3.98
N GLU A 384 -16.22 -11.78 3.70
CA GLU A 384 -16.83 -12.67 4.71
C GLU A 384 -15.89 -12.88 5.91
N GLN A 385 -14.60 -13.13 5.68
CA GLN A 385 -13.63 -13.31 6.76
C GLN A 385 -13.34 -12.00 7.51
N MET A 386 -13.35 -10.85 6.83
CA MET A 386 -13.32 -9.54 7.49
C MET A 386 -14.52 -9.35 8.41
N LYS A 387 -15.75 -9.63 7.94
CA LYS A 387 -16.98 -9.55 8.77
C LYS A 387 -16.88 -10.45 10.00
N LEU A 388 -16.38 -11.67 9.84
CA LEU A 388 -16.16 -12.58 10.97
C LEU A 388 -15.13 -12.04 11.97
N ALA A 389 -14.06 -11.38 11.51
CA ALA A 389 -13.12 -10.70 12.40
C ALA A 389 -13.79 -9.56 13.18
N MET A 390 -14.67 -8.79 12.53
CA MET A 390 -15.43 -7.72 13.17
C MET A 390 -16.44 -8.26 14.21
N GLU A 391 -17.10 -9.38 13.92
CA GLU A 391 -17.96 -10.08 14.89
C GLU A 391 -17.16 -10.57 16.12
N GLU A 392 -15.86 -10.82 15.95
CA GLU A 392 -14.91 -11.16 17.03
C GLU A 392 -14.31 -9.93 17.72
N GLY A 393 -14.78 -8.72 17.38
CA GLY A 393 -14.43 -7.47 18.05
C GLY A 393 -13.32 -6.66 17.38
N VAL A 394 -12.84 -7.05 16.19
CA VAL A 394 -11.85 -6.26 15.45
C VAL A 394 -12.49 -5.00 14.87
N GLU A 395 -11.92 -3.83 15.17
CA GLU A 395 -12.38 -2.56 14.62
C GLU A 395 -11.81 -2.34 13.21
N VAL A 396 -12.65 -2.57 12.20
CA VAL A 396 -12.34 -2.24 10.79
C VAL A 396 -13.29 -1.14 10.35
N PHE A 397 -12.75 -0.05 9.80
CA PHE A 397 -13.55 1.10 9.37
C PHE A 397 -13.58 1.30 7.85
N GLY A 398 -12.83 0.50 7.08
CA GLY A 398 -12.86 0.54 5.63
C GLY A 398 -12.22 -0.66 4.94
N TYR A 399 -12.64 -0.87 3.69
CA TYR A 399 -12.11 -1.86 2.77
C TYR A 399 -11.95 -1.23 1.39
N LEU A 400 -10.70 -1.07 0.97
CA LEU A 400 -10.32 -0.48 -0.30
C LEU A 400 -9.73 -1.57 -1.20
N MET A 401 -10.50 -1.99 -2.20
CA MET A 401 -10.07 -3.03 -3.14
C MET A 401 -8.88 -2.58 -3.96
N TRP A 402 -7.92 -3.47 -4.21
CA TRP A 402 -6.77 -3.15 -5.04
C TRP A 402 -7.09 -3.27 -6.52
N GLY A 403 -6.82 -2.19 -7.27
CA GLY A 403 -7.16 -2.09 -8.67
C GLY A 403 -8.64 -1.82 -8.86
N SER A 404 -9.06 -0.55 -8.75
CA SER A 404 -10.43 -0.15 -9.08
C SER A 404 -10.67 -0.28 -10.59
N THR A 405 -9.72 0.24 -11.36
CA THR A 405 -9.52 -0.10 -12.76
C THR A 405 -8.41 -1.12 -12.89
N ASP A 406 -8.28 -1.72 -14.05
CA ASP A 406 -7.01 -2.35 -14.40
C ASP A 406 -5.90 -1.31 -14.31
N ILE A 407 -4.72 -1.78 -13.89
CA ILE A 407 -3.52 -0.99 -13.67
C ILE A 407 -2.34 -1.80 -14.19
N LEU A 408 -1.22 -1.16 -14.51
CA LEU A 408 0.03 -1.88 -14.72
C LEU A 408 0.48 -2.47 -13.39
N SER A 409 0.93 -3.73 -13.35
CA SER A 409 1.52 -4.31 -12.13
C SER A 409 2.75 -3.51 -11.67
N SER A 410 3.24 -3.75 -10.46
CA SER A 410 4.52 -3.17 -9.98
C SER A 410 5.74 -3.59 -10.82
N LYS A 411 5.57 -4.56 -11.73
CA LYS A 411 6.57 -4.99 -12.73
C LYS A 411 6.22 -4.59 -14.17
N GLY A 412 5.13 -3.84 -14.37
CA GLY A 412 4.71 -3.35 -15.69
C GLY A 412 3.86 -4.34 -16.47
N GLU A 413 3.37 -5.41 -15.85
CA GLU A 413 2.53 -6.41 -16.54
C GLU A 413 1.09 -5.89 -16.65
N MET A 414 0.54 -5.80 -17.86
CA MET A 414 -0.85 -5.40 -18.10
C MET A 414 -1.78 -6.62 -18.11
N LYS A 415 -1.28 -7.78 -18.57
CA LYS A 415 -1.96 -9.08 -18.53
C LYS A 415 -2.35 -9.51 -17.11
N LYS A 416 -1.68 -8.97 -16.09
CA LYS A 416 -2.03 -9.18 -14.67
C LYS A 416 -3.08 -8.16 -14.25
N ARG A 417 -4.35 -8.46 -14.51
CA ARG A 417 -5.47 -7.54 -14.32
C ARG A 417 -6.07 -7.67 -12.93
N TYR A 418 -6.26 -6.53 -12.27
CA TYR A 418 -6.81 -6.42 -10.91
C TYR A 418 -8.20 -5.79 -10.89
N GLY A 419 -8.49 -4.93 -11.87
CA GLY A 419 -9.67 -4.07 -11.94
C GLY A 419 -10.99 -4.79 -11.81
N VAL A 420 -12.00 -4.10 -11.28
CA VAL A 420 -13.41 -4.39 -11.63
C VAL A 420 -13.84 -3.63 -12.90
N ILE A 421 -13.02 -2.67 -13.32
CA ILE A 421 -13.12 -1.95 -14.60
C ILE A 421 -11.94 -2.36 -15.47
N PHE A 422 -12.19 -3.05 -16.57
CA PHE A 422 -11.19 -3.42 -17.56
C PHE A 422 -10.70 -2.17 -18.32
N VAL A 423 -9.40 -2.07 -18.58
CA VAL A 423 -8.83 -1.04 -19.45
C VAL A 423 -8.29 -1.71 -20.72
N ASN A 424 -8.82 -1.28 -21.87
CA ASN A 424 -8.43 -1.83 -23.16
C ASN A 424 -7.07 -1.29 -23.61
N ARG A 425 -6.04 -1.99 -23.15
CA ARG A 425 -4.65 -1.93 -23.58
C ARG A 425 -3.97 -3.26 -23.25
N ASP A 426 -2.79 -3.47 -23.80
CA ASP A 426 -1.88 -4.54 -23.39
C ASP A 426 -0.49 -3.97 -23.02
N GLU A 427 0.52 -4.85 -22.89
CA GLU A 427 1.88 -4.47 -22.52
C GLU A 427 2.51 -3.48 -23.51
N LYS A 428 2.24 -3.63 -24.81
CA LYS A 428 2.97 -2.96 -25.90
C LYS A 428 2.09 -2.09 -26.80
N ASP A 429 0.79 -2.35 -26.83
CA ASP A 429 -0.22 -1.60 -27.56
C ASP A 429 -1.18 -0.93 -26.56
N LEU A 430 -1.24 0.41 -26.64
CA LEU A 430 -2.14 1.22 -25.83
C LEU A 430 -3.60 1.06 -26.26
N ARG A 431 -3.85 0.58 -27.49
CA ARG A 431 -5.19 0.47 -28.10
C ARG A 431 -5.95 1.79 -27.93
N ASP A 432 -7.20 1.76 -27.45
CA ASP A 432 -8.02 2.95 -27.22
C ASP A 432 -8.09 3.41 -25.75
N LEU A 433 -7.49 2.64 -24.84
CA LEU A 433 -7.54 2.83 -23.38
C LEU A 433 -8.96 2.90 -22.81
N LYS A 434 -9.97 2.42 -23.53
CA LYS A 434 -11.36 2.53 -23.09
C LYS A 434 -11.64 1.64 -21.89
N ARG A 435 -12.52 2.11 -21.01
CA ARG A 435 -12.97 1.41 -19.81
C ARG A 435 -14.19 0.54 -20.10
N TYR A 436 -14.19 -0.68 -19.57
CA TYR A 436 -15.28 -1.64 -19.69
C TYR A 436 -15.59 -2.26 -18.33
N LYS A 437 -16.87 -2.34 -17.97
CA LYS A 437 -17.27 -2.94 -16.70
C LYS A 437 -17.13 -4.46 -16.80
N LYS A 438 -16.46 -5.07 -15.83
CA LYS A 438 -16.45 -6.53 -15.67
C LYS A 438 -17.70 -6.99 -14.91
N LYS A 439 -17.97 -8.29 -14.87
CA LYS A 439 -19.09 -8.84 -14.07
C LYS A 439 -18.96 -8.45 -12.59
N SER A 440 -17.75 -8.48 -12.04
CA SER A 440 -17.45 -8.07 -10.67
C SER A 440 -17.84 -6.63 -10.34
N PHE A 441 -17.95 -5.74 -11.33
CA PHE A 441 -18.45 -4.37 -11.14
C PHE A 441 -19.85 -4.38 -10.53
N GLY A 442 -20.78 -5.11 -11.16
CA GLY A 442 -22.17 -5.18 -10.70
C GLY A 442 -22.31 -5.91 -9.36
N TRP A 443 -21.47 -6.92 -9.13
CA TRP A 443 -21.42 -7.59 -7.83
C TRP A 443 -20.97 -6.64 -6.72
N PHE A 444 -19.87 -5.91 -6.91
CA PHE A 444 -19.35 -5.00 -5.88
C PHE A 444 -20.30 -3.82 -5.65
N GLN A 445 -20.98 -3.33 -6.69
CA GLN A 445 -22.04 -2.33 -6.55
C GLN A 445 -23.14 -2.80 -5.58
N LYS A 446 -23.56 -4.07 -5.69
CA LYS A 446 -24.55 -4.68 -4.77
C LYS A 446 -24.01 -4.80 -3.33
N VAL A 447 -22.74 -5.21 -3.19
CA VAL A 447 -22.06 -5.28 -1.89
C VAL A 447 -22.12 -3.91 -1.20
N ILE A 448 -21.72 -2.85 -1.89
CA ILE A 448 -21.67 -1.51 -1.29
C ILE A 448 -23.08 -0.98 -0.99
N ALA A 449 -24.02 -1.14 -1.94
CA ALA A 449 -25.40 -0.68 -1.77
C ALA A 449 -26.12 -1.34 -0.57
N THR A 450 -25.69 -2.53 -0.17
CA THR A 450 -26.21 -3.25 0.99
C THR A 450 -25.31 -3.15 2.22
N ASN A 451 -24.30 -2.27 2.19
CA ASN A 451 -23.27 -2.14 3.23
C ASN A 451 -22.66 -3.50 3.64
N GLY A 452 -22.41 -4.36 2.65
CA GLY A 452 -21.89 -5.70 2.80
C GLY A 452 -22.86 -6.72 3.42
N GLU A 453 -24.16 -6.44 3.54
CA GLU A 453 -25.16 -7.44 3.95
C GLU A 453 -25.32 -8.54 2.90
N ASP A 454 -25.36 -8.17 1.62
CA ASP A 454 -25.52 -9.08 0.48
C ASP A 454 -24.22 -9.18 -0.32
N LEU A 455 -23.58 -10.35 -0.26
CA LEU A 455 -22.34 -10.64 -0.96
C LEU A 455 -22.55 -11.50 -2.23
N GLY A 456 -23.71 -11.40 -2.86
CA GLY A 456 -24.04 -12.14 -4.08
C GLY A 456 -25.00 -13.30 -3.82
#